data_AF-A0A5N9CDZ7-F1
#
_entry.id   AF-A0A5N9CDZ7-F1
#
_cell.length_a   1.000
_cell.length_b   1.000
_cell.length_c   1.000
_cell.angle_alpha   90.00
_cell.angle_beta   90.00
_cell.angle_gamma   90.00
#
_symmetry.space_group_name_H-M   'P 1'
#
loop_
_entity.id
_entity.type
_entity.pdbx_description
1 polymer ?
#
loop_
_entity_poly.entity_id
_entity_poly.type
_entity_poly.pdbx_seq_one_letter_code
_entity_poly.pdbx_strand_id
1 'polypeptide(L)'
;ILSGVLSGGAAGPFRRAGSSHHFIAYKIDAFTDVDSFKQDLDEYMRALVESNPAPGEDSVTYAGLPEHFEEIERLEKGIPYHPEVIEWFTSIAAELELPNRLS
;
A
#
# COMPACT_ATOMS: atom_id res chain seq x y z
N ILE A 1 -3.52 -20.49 -3.29
CA ILE A 1 -3.54 -21.51 -2.22
C ILE A 1 -3.90 -20.89 -0.87
N LEU A 2 -3.07 -19.99 -0.31
CA LEU A 2 -3.27 -19.42 1.03
C LEU A 2 -4.58 -18.64 1.21
N SER A 3 -5.00 -17.87 0.21
CA SER A 3 -6.30 -17.18 0.28
C SER A 3 -7.45 -18.13 -0.07
N GLY A 4 -7.45 -18.71 -1.28
CA GLY A 4 -8.62 -19.46 -1.79
C GLY A 4 -8.77 -20.88 -1.29
N VAL A 5 -7.73 -21.72 -1.38
CA VAL A 5 -7.85 -23.15 -1.05
C VAL A 5 -7.92 -23.34 0.46
N LEU A 6 -7.04 -22.69 1.21
CA LEU A 6 -6.96 -22.81 2.67
C LEU A 6 -8.23 -22.30 3.36
N SER A 7 -8.90 -21.29 2.80
CA SER A 7 -10.20 -20.80 3.29
C SER A 7 -11.39 -21.68 2.87
N GLY A 8 -11.16 -22.76 2.10
CA GLY A 8 -12.22 -23.63 1.59
C GLY A 8 -12.90 -23.14 0.30
N GLY A 9 -12.52 -21.98 -0.21
CA GLY A 9 -13.08 -21.33 -1.41
C GLY A 9 -12.71 -21.96 -2.77
N ALA A 10 -11.91 -23.03 -2.78
CA ALA A 10 -11.28 -23.60 -3.98
C ALA A 10 -10.37 -22.59 -4.72
N ALA A 11 -9.97 -22.86 -5.97
CA ALA A 11 -8.98 -22.04 -6.67
C ALA A 11 -9.22 -21.92 -8.17
N GLY A 12 -8.73 -20.80 -8.71
CA GLY A 12 -8.73 -20.51 -10.15
C GLY A 12 -10.15 -20.61 -10.74
N PRO A 13 -10.32 -21.30 -11.88
CA PRO A 13 -11.62 -21.42 -12.54
C PRO A 13 -12.66 -22.21 -11.73
N PHE A 14 -12.23 -22.95 -10.69
CA PHE A 14 -13.11 -23.72 -9.81
C PHE A 14 -13.44 -22.98 -8.51
N ARG A 15 -13.21 -21.66 -8.43
CA ARG A 15 -13.52 -20.87 -7.24
C ARG A 15 -15.02 -20.95 -6.93
N ARG A 16 -15.36 -21.26 -5.69
CA ARG A 16 -16.75 -21.42 -5.21
C ARG A 16 -17.21 -20.32 -4.27
N ALA A 17 -16.28 -19.51 -3.76
CA ALA A 17 -16.56 -18.40 -2.85
C ALA A 17 -16.13 -17.06 -3.47
N GLY A 18 -16.49 -15.96 -2.81
CA GLY A 18 -16.05 -14.62 -3.18
C GLY A 18 -14.56 -14.38 -2.91
N SER A 19 -14.20 -13.12 -2.65
CA SER A 19 -12.84 -12.76 -2.25
C SER A 19 -12.44 -13.48 -0.97
N SER A 20 -11.18 -13.92 -0.92
CA SER A 20 -10.57 -14.55 0.25
C SER A 20 -9.23 -13.90 0.51
N HIS A 21 -8.85 -13.81 1.79
CA HIS A 21 -7.64 -13.13 2.23
C HIS A 21 -6.89 -14.01 3.23
N HIS A 22 -5.58 -13.78 3.32
CA HIS A 22 -4.72 -14.47 4.25
C HIS A 22 -3.79 -13.45 4.88
N PHE A 23 -3.74 -13.44 6.21
CA PHE A 23 -2.92 -12.53 7.00
C PHE A 23 -2.00 -13.34 7.90
N ILE A 24 -0.73 -12.94 7.98
CA ILE A 24 0.25 -13.51 8.90
C ILE A 24 0.88 -12.37 9.68
N ALA A 25 1.08 -12.57 10.97
CA ALA A 25 1.86 -11.68 11.82
C ALA A 25 2.95 -12.49 12.53
N TYR A 26 4.19 -12.04 12.41
CA TYR A 26 5.32 -12.62 13.14
C TYR A 26 5.64 -11.76 14.35
N LYS A 27 5.76 -12.39 15.52
CA LYS A 27 6.10 -11.71 16.77
C LYS A 27 7.63 -11.60 16.88
N ILE A 28 8.19 -10.43 16.61
CA ILE A 28 9.66 -10.24 16.50
C ILE A 28 10.40 -10.61 17.79
N ASP A 29 9.85 -10.27 18.96
CA ASP A 29 10.44 -10.56 20.28
C ASP A 29 10.57 -12.07 20.59
N ALA A 30 9.93 -12.93 19.80
CA ALA A 30 10.09 -14.38 19.89
C ALA A 30 11.35 -14.89 19.17
N PHE A 31 12.03 -14.04 18.40
CA PHE A 31 13.21 -14.39 17.60
C PHE A 31 14.45 -13.58 17.96
N THR A 32 14.28 -12.30 18.31
CA THR A 32 15.39 -11.39 18.62
C THR A 32 14.91 -10.19 19.45
N ASP A 33 15.84 -9.38 19.94
CA ASP A 33 15.52 -8.09 20.56
C ASP A 33 14.88 -7.13 19.53
N VAL A 34 13.79 -6.47 19.92
CA VAL A 34 12.98 -5.64 19.01
C VAL A 34 13.71 -4.38 18.60
N ASP A 35 14.48 -3.77 19.51
CA ASP A 35 15.18 -2.52 19.22
C ASP A 35 16.37 -2.78 18.29
N SER A 36 17.09 -3.87 18.53
CA SER A 36 18.17 -4.35 17.65
C SER A 36 17.63 -4.69 16.25
N PHE A 37 16.50 -5.40 16.15
CA PHE A 37 15.86 -5.69 14.85
C PHE A 37 15.52 -4.42 14.06
N LYS A 38 15.00 -3.40 14.73
CA LYS A 38 14.68 -2.12 14.09
C LYS A 38 15.94 -1.39 13.64
N GLN A 39 16.99 -1.36 14.46
CA GLN A 39 18.27 -0.75 14.11
C GLN A 39 18.90 -1.43 12.88
N ASP A 40 18.93 -2.76 12.86
CA ASP A 40 19.43 -3.53 11.70
C ASP A 40 18.63 -3.22 10.42
N LEU A 41 17.29 -3.11 10.55
CA LEU A 41 16.43 -2.75 9.43
C LEU A 41 16.69 -1.32 8.94
N ASP A 42 16.81 -0.35 9.84
CA ASP A 42 17.11 1.04 9.52
C ASP A 42 18.46 1.19 8.80
N GLU A 43 19.50 0.51 9.30
CA GLU A 43 20.82 0.48 8.67
C GLU A 43 20.77 -0.13 7.27
N TYR A 44 20.08 -1.26 7.11
CA TYR A 44 19.93 -1.92 5.82
C TYR A 44 19.17 -1.07 4.80
N MET A 45 18.03 -0.49 5.21
CA MET A 45 17.20 0.34 4.33
C MET A 45 17.92 1.62 3.92
N ARG A 46 18.70 2.23 4.82
CA ARG A 46 19.55 3.38 4.49
C ARG A 46 20.61 3.01 3.46
N ALA A 47 21.34 1.92 3.70
CA ALA A 47 22.38 1.45 2.77
C ALA A 47 21.81 1.15 1.37
N LEU A 48 20.58 0.65 1.29
CA LEU A 48 19.91 0.38 0.02
C LEU A 48 19.66 1.68 -0.77
N VAL A 49 19.07 2.69 -0.13
CA VAL A 49 18.75 3.98 -0.77
C VAL A 49 20.01 4.77 -1.15
N GLU A 50 21.08 4.66 -0.35
CA GLU A 50 22.36 5.32 -0.60
C GLU A 50 23.24 4.59 -1.63
N SER A 51 22.82 3.41 -2.11
CA SER A 51 23.58 2.64 -3.09
C SER A 51 23.58 3.30 -4.48
N ASN A 52 24.60 2.99 -5.29
CA ASN A 52 24.69 3.53 -6.64
C ASN A 52 23.51 3.06 -7.50
N PRO A 53 22.77 3.97 -8.15
CA PRO A 53 21.69 3.60 -9.04
C PRO A 53 22.20 2.88 -10.28
N ALA A 54 21.32 2.12 -10.93
CA ALA A 54 21.61 1.50 -12.22
C ALA A 54 21.83 2.58 -13.30
N PRO A 55 22.60 2.31 -14.37
CA PRO A 55 22.79 3.26 -15.45
C PRO A 55 21.44 3.70 -16.06
N GLY A 56 21.17 5.00 -16.05
CA GLY A 56 19.93 5.58 -16.56
C GLY A 56 18.82 5.78 -15.52
N GLU A 57 19.05 5.40 -14.26
CA GLU A 57 18.14 5.63 -13.14
C GLU A 57 18.68 6.73 -12.21
N ASP A 58 17.78 7.51 -11.62
CA ASP A 58 18.14 8.67 -10.78
C ASP A 58 18.43 8.28 -9.31
N SER A 59 17.81 7.20 -8.81
CA SER A 59 17.92 6.80 -7.40
C SER A 59 17.55 5.33 -7.18
N VAL A 60 17.93 4.80 -6.01
CA VAL A 60 17.50 3.47 -5.54
C VAL A 60 16.39 3.63 -4.52
N THR A 61 15.37 2.77 -4.60
CA THR A 61 14.19 2.80 -3.73
C THR A 61 13.79 1.40 -3.26
N TYR A 62 12.88 1.33 -2.29
CA TYR A 62 12.28 0.09 -1.79
C TYR A 62 10.77 0.22 -1.64
N ALA A 63 10.09 -0.92 -1.55
CA ALA A 63 8.63 -0.97 -1.43
C ALA A 63 8.14 -0.21 -0.18
N GLY A 64 7.28 0.79 -0.40
CA GLY A 64 6.75 1.66 0.66
C GLY A 64 7.43 3.03 0.74
N LEU A 65 8.65 3.20 0.25
CA LEU A 65 9.33 4.50 0.30
C LEU A 65 8.70 5.54 -0.65
N PRO A 66 8.41 5.22 -1.93
CA PRO A 66 7.69 6.15 -2.80
C PRO A 66 6.30 6.50 -2.25
N GLU A 67 5.58 5.51 -1.70
CA GLU A 67 4.26 5.71 -1.11
C GLU A 67 4.31 6.61 0.13
N HIS A 68 5.35 6.51 0.95
CA HIS A 68 5.56 7.40 2.10
C HIS A 68 5.76 8.86 1.68
N PHE A 69 6.57 9.10 0.64
CA PHE A 69 6.77 10.46 0.12
C PHE A 69 5.50 11.03 -0.50
N GLU A 70 4.77 10.21 -1.26
CA GLU A 70 3.49 10.60 -1.85
C GLU A 70 2.43 10.88 -0.76
N GLU A 71 2.43 10.12 0.34
CA GLU A 71 1.55 10.36 1.49
C GLU A 71 1.85 11.72 2.13
N ILE A 72 3.12 12.02 2.42
CA ILE A 72 3.53 13.33 2.95
C ILE A 72 3.07 14.44 2.02
N GLU A 73 3.36 14.31 0.73
CA GLU A 73 2.98 15.32 -0.26
C GLU A 73 1.46 15.53 -0.32
N ARG A 74 0.67 14.45 -0.34
CA ARG A 74 -0.80 14.54 -0.45
C ARG A 74 -1.46 15.00 0.84
N LEU A 75 -0.85 14.77 1.99
CA LEU A 75 -1.30 15.35 3.26
C LEU A 75 -1.11 16.88 3.27
N GLU A 76 -0.03 17.37 2.68
CA GLU A 76 0.27 18.80 2.62
C GLU A 76 -0.47 19.53 1.49
N LYS A 77 -0.50 18.94 0.29
CA LYS A 77 -0.98 19.58 -0.95
C LYS A 77 -2.37 19.14 -1.37
N GLY A 78 -2.93 18.11 -0.74
CA GLY A 78 -4.18 17.47 -1.14
C GLY A 78 -4.00 16.35 -2.16
N ILE A 79 -5.03 15.53 -2.32
CA ILE A 79 -5.04 14.38 -3.24
C ILE A 79 -5.43 14.86 -4.64
N PRO A 80 -4.59 14.65 -5.68
CA PRO A 80 -4.93 15.05 -7.04
C PRO A 80 -5.87 14.02 -7.68
N TYR A 81 -7.15 14.37 -7.78
CA TYR A 81 -8.13 13.55 -8.48
C TYR A 81 -8.16 13.87 -9.98
N HIS A 82 -8.34 12.84 -10.81
CA HIS A 82 -8.64 13.03 -12.22
C HIS A 82 -10.01 13.71 -12.38
N PRO A 83 -10.22 14.63 -13.35
CA PRO A 83 -11.48 15.34 -13.51
C PRO A 83 -12.72 14.43 -13.58
N GLU A 84 -12.63 13.30 -14.27
CA GLU A 84 -13.70 12.30 -14.35
C GLU A 84 -14.11 11.73 -12.97
N VAL A 85 -13.15 11.59 -12.04
CA VAL A 85 -13.44 11.13 -10.68
C VAL A 85 -14.25 12.19 -9.91
N ILE A 86 -13.93 13.47 -10.11
CA ILE A 86 -14.67 14.59 -9.51
C ILE A 86 -16.09 14.66 -10.07
N GLU A 87 -16.24 14.49 -11.38
CA GLU A 87 -17.55 14.43 -12.04
C GLU A 87 -18.39 13.28 -11.51
N TRP A 88 -17.79 12.09 -11.38
CA TRP A 88 -18.47 10.93 -10.81
C TRP A 88 -18.93 11.17 -9.38
N PHE A 89 -18.05 11.70 -8.51
CA PHE A 89 -18.41 12.03 -7.13
C PHE A 89 -19.51 13.08 -7.04
N THR A 90 -19.47 14.08 -7.92
CA THR A 90 -20.50 15.13 -7.99
C THR A 90 -21.85 14.54 -8.40
N SER A 91 -21.85 13.65 -9.40
CA SER A 91 -23.05 12.96 -9.89
C SER A 91 -23.69 12.07 -8.81
N ILE A 92 -22.89 11.21 -8.17
CA ILE A 92 -23.41 10.28 -7.16
C ILE A 92 -23.84 11.00 -5.87
N ALA A 93 -23.16 12.08 -5.49
CA ALA A 93 -23.60 12.90 -4.36
C ALA A 93 -24.96 13.55 -4.62
N ALA A 94 -25.20 14.03 -5.85
CA ALA A 94 -26.50 14.58 -6.24
C ALA A 94 -27.60 13.51 -6.26
N GLU A 95 -27.32 12.32 -6.81
CA GLU A 95 -28.27 11.19 -6.82
C GLU A 95 -28.68 10.76 -5.40
N LEU A 96 -27.73 10.76 -4.46
CA LEU A 96 -27.94 10.37 -3.07
C LEU A 96 -28.38 11.52 -2.15
N GLU A 97 -28.62 12.72 -2.69
CA GLU A 97 -28.99 13.92 -1.94
C GLU A 97 -27.97 14.31 -0.83
N LEU A 98 -26.68 14.08 -1.10
CA LEU A 98 -25.57 14.40 -0.19
C LEU A 98 -24.89 15.72 -0.58
N PRO A 99 -24.36 16.49 0.38
CA PRO A 99 -23.61 17.70 0.09
C PRO A 99 -22.30 17.38 -0.64
N ASN A 100 -22.05 18.08 -1.76
CA ASN A 100 -20.77 18.00 -2.46
C ASN A 100 -19.67 18.69 -1.64
N ARG A 101 -18.54 18.00 -1.45
CA ARG A 101 -17.36 18.48 -0.72
C ARG A 101 -16.11 18.62 -1.59
N LEU A 102 -16.23 18.36 -2.89
CA LEU A 102 -15.13 18.43 -3.87
C LEU A 102 -15.22 19.68 -4.76
N SER A 103 -16.20 20.56 -4.50
CA SER A 103 -16.38 21.87 -5.15
C SER A 103 -15.76 23.00 -4.35
#